data_AF-Q8SUE0-F1
#
_entry.id   AF-Q8SUE0-F1
#
_cell.length_a   1.000
_cell.length_b   1.000
_cell.length_c   1.000
_cell.angle_alpha   90.00
_cell.angle_beta   90.00
_cell.angle_gamma   90.00
#
_symmetry.space_group_name_H-M   'P 1'
#
loop_
_entity.id
_entity.type
_entity.pdbx_description
1 polymer ?
#
loop_
_entity_poly.entity_id
_entity_poly.type
_entity_poly.pdbx_seq_one_letter_code
_entity_poly.pdbx_strand_id
1 'polypeptide(L)'
;MSRFFESIDEEREESRKAKVSEKTYGVPEKQSKKEKRIHDLQCRVLELEEEENQKAFDKQLKKMLADVKKAESHFGKDLPLFLRKFLLSPKAYGKTHRKAIDELLSRYESKESEHISKEDGKNEEKICRDLSKILVIKDVEERKRELREFKDSTVDQEAKGKALTTLLSIYVKSKDGILVMQTINELLDCFGDEEANAAKNVLLVENIDFYLGVLYEVLSSSEAEAYRNLLGRLSGLDKEAVERRALQFEFFKLGRAVETEHPLFRLLYIDRTLGYKESGEYYKAIRDDIGEGKIEQEVLGEFGMSSFRDGDFETSFEVLSKCLEVKPSNHAVVMKLLCVVLNDRIRGTSTHREFLEDFKSFGRNRLCLPSGDGTFEVYRAFYLLNMLDQRGAGEIVRRFCENFEESTWFKDFVESRIKG
;
A
#
# COMPACT_ATOMS: atom_id res chain seq x y z
N MET A 1 -41.79 -19.44 -7.20
CA MET A 1 -40.32 -19.32 -7.03
C MET A 1 -39.66 -20.70 -6.88
N SER A 2 -39.76 -21.61 -7.87
CA SER A 2 -39.23 -22.98 -7.70
C SER A 2 -38.84 -23.71 -9.01
N ARG A 3 -38.43 -22.98 -10.04
CA ARG A 3 -37.97 -23.59 -11.32
C ARG A 3 -36.68 -22.97 -11.87
N PHE A 4 -35.84 -22.40 -11.01
CA PHE A 4 -34.62 -21.70 -11.42
C PHE A 4 -33.31 -22.33 -10.91
N PHE A 5 -33.36 -23.49 -10.22
CA PHE A 5 -32.24 -24.00 -9.42
C PHE A 5 -31.82 -25.46 -9.72
N GLU A 6 -32.05 -25.98 -10.93
CA GLU A 6 -31.73 -27.39 -11.25
C GLU A 6 -30.60 -27.60 -12.28
N SER A 7 -29.78 -26.60 -12.61
CA SER A 7 -28.74 -26.75 -13.65
C SER A 7 -27.32 -26.28 -13.30
N ILE A 8 -26.99 -26.12 -12.01
CA ILE A 8 -25.67 -25.56 -11.60
C ILE A 8 -24.81 -26.56 -10.79
N ASP A 9 -25.29 -27.79 -10.54
CA ASP A 9 -24.61 -28.73 -9.63
C ASP A 9 -23.77 -29.85 -10.28
N GLU A 10 -23.50 -29.84 -11.60
CA GLU A 10 -22.72 -30.91 -12.26
C GLU A 10 -21.31 -30.54 -12.77
N GLU A 11 -20.80 -29.31 -12.58
CA GLU A 11 -19.46 -28.92 -13.12
C GLU A 11 -18.37 -28.70 -12.06
N ARG A 12 -18.51 -29.22 -10.83
CA ARG A 12 -17.55 -28.95 -9.74
C ARG A 12 -16.55 -30.05 -9.37
N GLU A 13 -16.49 -31.15 -10.13
CA GLU A 13 -15.46 -32.16 -9.94
C GLU A 13 -14.77 -32.49 -11.27
N GLU A 14 -13.77 -31.71 -11.67
CA GLU A 14 -12.61 -32.18 -12.46
C GLU A 14 -11.64 -31.02 -12.75
N SER A 15 -10.54 -30.92 -11.99
CA SER A 15 -9.18 -30.68 -12.52
C SER A 15 -8.21 -30.27 -11.40
N ARG A 16 -7.66 -31.26 -10.70
CA ARG A 16 -6.29 -31.18 -10.15
C ARG A 16 -5.33 -31.64 -11.24
N LYS A 17 -4.41 -30.78 -11.69
CA LYS A 17 -3.05 -31.16 -12.15
C LYS A 17 -2.21 -29.92 -12.48
N ALA A 18 -0.96 -29.98 -12.02
CA ALA A 18 0.05 -28.93 -12.05
C ALA A 18 0.51 -28.53 -13.47
N LYS A 19 0.89 -27.25 -13.63
CA LYS A 19 1.95 -26.80 -14.52
C LYS A 19 2.72 -25.66 -13.85
N VAL A 20 3.93 -26.00 -13.41
CA VAL A 20 5.00 -25.05 -13.09
C VAL A 20 5.33 -24.29 -14.38
N SER A 21 5.24 -22.96 -14.36
CA SER A 21 5.75 -22.12 -15.43
C SER A 21 7.12 -21.58 -15.01
N GLU A 22 8.14 -21.91 -15.78
CA GLU A 22 9.43 -21.24 -15.78
C GLU A 22 9.20 -19.74 -16.04
N LYS A 23 9.55 -18.89 -15.08
CA LYS A 23 9.81 -17.48 -15.36
C LYS A 23 11.31 -17.30 -15.52
N THR A 24 11.71 -17.35 -16.78
CA THR A 24 13.00 -16.92 -17.31
C THR A 24 13.20 -15.45 -16.98
N TYR A 25 14.15 -15.13 -16.10
CA TYR A 25 14.73 -13.78 -16.04
C TYR A 25 16.06 -13.82 -16.78
N GLY A 26 16.17 -13.02 -17.82
CA GLY A 26 17.44 -12.78 -18.47
C GLY A 26 17.38 -11.62 -19.45
N VAL A 27 18.10 -10.55 -19.12
CA VAL A 27 19.14 -10.05 -20.03
C VAL A 27 20.44 -10.02 -19.23
N PRO A 28 21.54 -10.62 -19.73
CA PRO A 28 22.72 -10.91 -18.96
C PRO A 28 23.68 -9.72 -18.98
N GLU A 29 23.86 -9.05 -17.84
CA GLU A 29 25.13 -8.38 -17.61
C GLU A 29 26.25 -9.41 -17.68
N LYS A 30 27.42 -9.02 -18.18
CA LYS A 30 28.62 -9.86 -18.23
C LYS A 30 29.11 -10.15 -16.80
N GLN A 31 28.37 -10.97 -16.07
CA GLN A 31 28.80 -11.55 -14.80
C GLN A 31 29.99 -12.45 -15.09
N SER A 32 31.08 -12.21 -14.37
CA SER A 32 32.23 -13.10 -14.35
C SER A 32 31.79 -14.53 -14.00
N LYS A 33 32.55 -15.55 -14.42
CA LYS A 33 32.26 -16.96 -14.06
C LYS A 33 32.13 -17.18 -12.55
N LYS A 34 32.72 -16.28 -11.74
CA LYS A 34 32.65 -16.23 -10.28
C LYS A 34 31.29 -15.75 -9.79
N GLU A 35 30.80 -14.62 -10.31
CA GLU A 35 29.51 -14.03 -9.93
C GLU A 35 28.33 -14.92 -10.32
N LYS A 36 28.37 -15.54 -11.51
CA LYS A 36 27.32 -16.50 -11.93
C LYS A 36 27.18 -17.66 -10.96
N ARG A 37 28.31 -18.24 -10.51
CA ARG A 37 28.28 -19.37 -9.57
C ARG A 37 27.81 -18.97 -8.17
N ILE A 38 28.12 -17.75 -7.72
CA ILE A 38 27.64 -17.24 -6.44
C ILE A 38 26.13 -16.96 -6.51
N HIS A 39 25.66 -16.38 -7.62
CA HIS A 39 24.25 -16.15 -7.89
C HIS A 39 23.46 -17.47 -7.95
N ASP A 40 23.96 -18.49 -8.65
CA ASP A 40 23.32 -19.82 -8.72
C ASP A 40 23.19 -20.48 -7.33
N LEU A 41 24.18 -20.29 -6.46
CA LEU A 41 24.13 -20.76 -5.07
C LEU A 41 23.11 -19.97 -4.24
N GLN A 42 22.97 -18.66 -4.49
CA GLN A 42 22.00 -17.82 -3.80
C GLN A 42 20.56 -18.18 -4.18
N CYS A 43 20.27 -18.42 -5.47
CA CYS A 43 18.96 -18.90 -5.92
C CYS A 43 18.58 -20.24 -5.27
N ARG A 44 19.53 -21.18 -5.19
CA ARG A 44 19.30 -22.48 -4.55
C ARG A 44 19.08 -22.40 -3.04
N VAL A 45 19.68 -21.41 -2.38
CA VAL A 45 19.42 -21.16 -0.96
C VAL A 45 17.96 -20.72 -0.78
N LEU A 46 17.46 -19.82 -1.63
CA LEU A 46 16.07 -19.38 -1.58
C LEU A 46 15.10 -20.54 -1.85
N GLU A 47 15.35 -21.36 -2.88
CA GLU A 47 14.55 -22.55 -3.18
C GLU A 47 14.50 -23.54 -1.98
N LEU A 48 15.63 -23.73 -1.29
CA LEU A 48 15.72 -24.58 -0.10
C LEU A 48 15.01 -23.97 1.12
N GLU A 49 15.02 -22.65 1.26
CA GLU A 49 14.30 -21.94 2.32
C GLU A 49 12.78 -22.07 2.16
N GLU A 50 12.28 -22.19 0.93
CA GLU A 50 10.85 -22.39 0.61
C GLU A 50 10.40 -23.86 0.65
N GLU A 51 11.32 -24.83 0.60
CA GLU A 51 10.96 -26.27 0.60
C GLU A 51 10.40 -26.72 1.97
N GLU A 52 9.14 -27.14 1.99
CA GLU A 52 8.44 -27.60 3.20
C GLU A 52 8.61 -29.10 3.47
N ASN A 53 8.96 -29.91 2.45
CA ASN A 53 9.12 -31.35 2.61
C ASN A 53 10.52 -31.72 3.13
N GLN A 54 10.61 -32.19 4.36
CA GLN A 54 11.89 -32.53 5.02
C GLN A 54 12.77 -33.53 4.23
N LYS A 55 12.18 -34.54 3.57
CA LYS A 55 12.96 -35.52 2.79
C LYS A 55 13.51 -34.92 1.49
N ALA A 56 12.76 -34.02 0.87
CA ALA A 56 13.20 -33.29 -0.32
C ALA A 56 14.27 -32.26 0.05
N PHE A 57 14.05 -31.54 1.15
CA PHE A 57 15.00 -30.60 1.75
C PHE A 57 16.35 -31.26 2.05
N ASP A 58 16.39 -32.38 2.78
CA ASP A 58 17.64 -33.07 3.11
C ASP A 58 18.42 -33.54 1.85
N LYS A 59 17.69 -34.02 0.83
CA LYS A 59 18.30 -34.43 -0.45
C LYS A 59 18.89 -33.24 -1.22
N GLN A 60 18.17 -32.12 -1.27
CA GLN A 60 18.60 -30.90 -1.94
C GLN A 60 19.73 -30.21 -1.17
N LEU A 61 19.68 -30.18 0.17
CA LEU A 61 20.74 -29.66 1.05
C LEU A 61 22.05 -30.44 0.84
N LYS A 62 21.99 -31.77 0.76
CA LYS A 62 23.17 -32.59 0.45
C LYS A 62 23.79 -32.24 -0.91
N LYS A 63 22.95 -31.99 -1.93
CA LYS A 63 23.41 -31.58 -3.27
C LYS A 63 24.02 -30.19 -3.24
N MET A 64 23.39 -29.27 -2.51
CA MET A 64 23.85 -27.90 -2.33
C MET A 64 25.21 -27.85 -1.62
N LEU A 65 25.41 -28.61 -0.53
CA LEU A 65 26.72 -28.72 0.14
C LEU A 65 27.82 -29.26 -0.78
N ALA A 66 27.51 -30.19 -1.68
CA ALA A 66 28.47 -30.69 -2.67
C ALA A 66 28.84 -29.61 -3.71
N ASP A 67 27.88 -28.78 -4.07
CA ASP A 67 28.09 -27.70 -5.04
C ASP A 67 28.79 -26.47 -4.40
N VAL A 68 28.55 -26.22 -3.11
CA VAL A 68 29.36 -25.29 -2.29
C VAL A 68 30.81 -25.73 -2.27
N LYS A 69 31.11 -27.00 -1.99
CA LYS A 69 32.49 -27.54 -2.01
C LYS A 69 33.17 -27.35 -3.37
N LYS A 70 32.44 -27.48 -4.49
CA LYS A 70 32.99 -27.24 -5.84
C LYS A 70 33.20 -25.75 -6.15
N ALA A 71 32.50 -24.87 -5.45
CA ALA A 71 32.57 -23.43 -5.59
C ALA A 71 33.51 -22.79 -4.54
N GLU A 72 34.13 -23.56 -3.63
CA GLU A 72 35.04 -23.05 -2.59
C GLU A 72 36.17 -22.18 -3.16
N SER A 73 36.74 -22.56 -4.31
CA SER A 73 37.78 -21.79 -5.00
C SER A 73 37.32 -20.44 -5.57
N HIS A 74 36.01 -20.19 -5.56
CA HIS A 74 35.36 -18.96 -6.01
C HIS A 74 34.88 -18.12 -4.83
N PHE A 75 34.97 -18.62 -3.59
CA PHE A 75 34.75 -17.81 -2.40
C PHE A 75 35.99 -16.94 -2.15
N GLY A 76 35.81 -15.79 -1.49
CA GLY A 76 36.91 -14.91 -1.12
C GLY A 76 37.72 -15.49 0.04
N LYS A 77 38.24 -14.61 0.91
CA LYS A 77 38.80 -15.04 2.21
C LYS A 77 37.72 -15.62 3.13
N ASP A 78 36.47 -15.17 2.96
CA ASP A 78 35.33 -15.54 3.79
C ASP A 78 34.22 -16.23 2.99
N LEU A 79 33.41 -17.00 3.69
CA LEU A 79 32.19 -17.61 3.15
C LEU A 79 31.14 -16.51 2.87
N PRO A 80 30.46 -16.52 1.71
CA PRO A 80 29.40 -15.56 1.41
C PRO A 80 28.32 -15.52 2.51
N LEU A 81 27.90 -14.31 2.90
CA LEU A 81 27.02 -14.10 4.06
C LEU A 81 25.67 -14.83 3.95
N PHE A 82 25.07 -14.88 2.74
CA PHE A 82 23.81 -15.61 2.52
C PHE A 82 23.97 -17.11 2.82
N LEU A 83 25.12 -17.69 2.44
CA LEU A 83 25.41 -19.11 2.65
C LEU A 83 25.71 -19.38 4.13
N ARG A 84 26.48 -18.51 4.79
CA ARG A 84 26.75 -18.60 6.23
C ARG A 84 25.46 -18.51 7.05
N LYS A 85 24.57 -17.58 6.72
CA LYS A 85 23.27 -17.40 7.38
C LYS A 85 22.37 -18.62 7.17
N PHE A 86 22.29 -19.14 5.95
CA PHE A 86 21.49 -20.33 5.64
C PHE A 86 22.00 -21.57 6.38
N LEU A 87 23.32 -21.85 6.34
CA LEU A 87 23.91 -23.03 6.97
C LEU A 87 23.80 -23.03 8.51
N LEU A 88 23.76 -21.85 9.13
CA LEU A 88 23.53 -21.67 10.57
C LEU A 88 22.03 -21.61 10.95
N SER A 89 21.13 -21.61 9.97
CA SER A 89 19.69 -21.57 10.24
C SER A 89 19.23 -22.85 10.94
N PRO A 90 18.21 -22.79 11.82
CA PRO A 90 17.64 -23.99 12.46
C PRO A 90 17.14 -25.03 11.45
N LYS A 91 16.77 -24.59 10.25
CA LYS A 91 16.27 -25.43 9.15
C LYS A 91 17.39 -26.24 8.51
N ALA A 92 18.55 -25.64 8.22
CA ALA A 92 19.69 -26.33 7.61
C ALA A 92 20.63 -26.99 8.63
N TYR A 93 20.81 -26.40 9.81
CA TYR A 93 21.66 -26.91 10.90
C TYR A 93 20.98 -28.05 11.69
N GLY A 94 20.42 -29.01 10.96
CA GLY A 94 19.74 -30.19 11.49
C GLY A 94 20.68 -31.37 11.76
N LYS A 95 20.20 -32.36 12.54
CA LYS A 95 20.99 -33.53 12.99
C LYS A 95 21.64 -34.33 11.84
N THR A 96 21.05 -34.33 10.64
CA THR A 96 21.46 -35.14 9.48
C THR A 96 22.70 -34.62 8.76
N HIS A 97 22.90 -33.30 8.70
CA HIS A 97 23.99 -32.67 7.94
C HIS A 97 24.96 -31.82 8.77
N ARG A 98 24.71 -31.71 10.08
CA ARG A 98 25.51 -30.92 11.03
C ARG A 98 27.03 -31.11 10.91
N LYS A 99 27.52 -32.35 10.90
CA LYS A 99 28.98 -32.62 10.78
C LYS A 99 29.60 -32.05 9.51
N ALA A 100 28.89 -32.12 8.38
CA ALA A 100 29.39 -31.60 7.10
C ALA A 100 29.36 -30.07 7.05
N ILE A 101 28.41 -29.46 7.76
CA ILE A 101 28.29 -28.00 7.91
C ILE A 101 29.39 -27.47 8.85
N ASP A 102 29.62 -28.15 9.98
CA ASP A 102 30.69 -27.79 10.93
C ASP A 102 32.09 -27.93 10.29
N GLU A 103 32.33 -28.98 9.50
CA GLU A 103 33.59 -29.16 8.76
C GLU A 103 33.80 -28.05 7.70
N LEU A 104 32.71 -27.53 7.13
CA LEU A 104 32.79 -26.43 6.16
C LEU A 104 33.04 -25.10 6.86
N LEU A 105 32.31 -24.80 7.94
CA LEU A 105 32.44 -23.55 8.69
C LEU A 105 33.80 -23.41 9.38
N SER A 106 34.34 -24.50 9.94
CA SER A 106 35.67 -24.49 10.59
C SER A 106 36.83 -24.16 9.65
N ARG A 107 36.67 -24.33 8.33
CA ARG A 107 37.66 -23.88 7.32
C ARG A 107 37.68 -22.37 7.11
N TYR A 108 36.62 -21.68 7.53
CA TYR A 108 36.44 -20.23 7.39
C TYR A 108 36.37 -19.53 8.76
N GLU A 109 36.62 -20.24 9.87
CA GLU A 109 36.83 -19.65 11.19
C GLU A 109 38.29 -19.21 11.32
N SER A 110 38.52 -17.89 11.29
CA SER A 110 39.79 -17.27 11.60
C SER A 110 40.24 -17.67 13.02
N LYS A 111 41.42 -18.29 13.15
CA LYS A 111 42.08 -18.45 14.46
C LYS A 111 42.29 -17.07 15.08
N GLU A 112 41.57 -16.75 16.14
CA GLU A 112 41.92 -15.65 17.04
C GLU A 112 43.33 -15.88 17.57
N SER A 113 44.28 -15.04 17.18
CA SER A 113 45.60 -14.99 17.79
C SER A 113 45.50 -14.18 19.08
N GLU A 114 45.69 -14.87 20.20
CA GLU A 114 46.04 -14.27 21.49
C GLU A 114 47.22 -13.29 21.30
N HIS A 115 47.00 -12.00 21.60
CA HIS A 115 48.10 -11.12 21.97
C HIS A 115 47.72 -10.38 23.25
N ILE A 116 48.33 -10.84 24.34
CA ILE A 116 48.39 -10.17 25.63
C ILE A 116 49.12 -8.83 25.43
N SER A 117 48.49 -7.75 25.87
CA SER A 117 49.20 -6.53 26.28
C SER A 117 48.55 -6.02 27.56
N LYS A 118 49.33 -6.02 28.64
CA LYS A 118 49.00 -5.42 29.94
C LYS A 118 49.13 -3.90 29.85
N GLU A 119 48.26 -3.21 30.61
CA GLU A 119 48.38 -1.91 31.30
C GLU A 119 49.11 -0.77 30.53
N ASP A 120 48.52 0.39 30.31
CA ASP A 120 48.12 1.33 31.37
C ASP A 120 47.31 2.49 30.77
N GLY A 121 46.51 3.16 31.60
CA GLY A 121 46.13 4.57 31.38
C GLY A 121 44.70 4.87 30.94
N LYS A 122 43.86 5.23 31.92
CA LYS A 122 42.57 5.94 31.79
C LYS A 122 42.53 6.96 30.63
N ASN A 123 41.57 6.79 29.71
CA ASN A 123 40.52 7.79 29.47
C ASN A 123 39.51 7.29 28.42
N GLU A 124 38.24 7.41 28.81
CA GLU A 124 37.02 7.41 28.02
C GLU A 124 36.57 6.09 27.37
N GLU A 125 35.49 5.55 27.95
CA GLU A 125 34.58 4.57 27.34
C GLU A 125 34.03 5.11 26.02
N LYS A 126 34.83 5.07 24.95
CA LYS A 126 34.28 5.08 23.59
C LYS A 126 33.74 3.69 23.32
N ILE A 127 32.49 3.50 23.72
CA ILE A 127 31.62 2.45 23.21
C ILE A 127 31.56 2.64 21.69
N CYS A 128 32.48 2.04 20.95
CA CYS A 128 32.34 1.84 19.52
C CYS A 128 31.31 0.71 19.35
N ARG A 129 30.03 1.06 19.49
CA ARG A 129 28.91 0.14 19.25
C ARG A 129 28.91 -0.20 17.78
N ASP A 130 29.34 -1.40 17.44
CA ASP A 130 29.22 -1.93 16.07
C ASP A 130 27.74 -1.93 15.65
N LEU A 131 27.40 -1.18 14.61
CA LEU A 131 26.04 -1.08 14.06
C LEU A 131 25.43 -2.46 13.81
N SER A 132 26.25 -3.43 13.37
CA SER A 132 25.82 -4.81 13.11
C SER A 132 25.21 -5.47 14.35
N LYS A 133 25.74 -5.16 15.54
CA LYS A 133 25.23 -5.66 16.82
C LYS A 133 23.92 -5.00 17.22
N ILE A 134 23.78 -3.70 16.94
CA ILE A 134 22.54 -2.96 17.23
C ILE A 134 21.39 -3.48 16.35
N LEU A 135 21.65 -3.74 15.07
CA LEU A 135 20.61 -4.15 14.11
C LEU A 135 19.96 -5.50 14.45
N VAL A 136 20.66 -6.38 15.19
CA VAL A 136 20.14 -7.70 15.60
C VAL A 136 19.42 -7.71 16.95
N ILE A 137 19.34 -6.56 17.64
CA ILE A 137 18.59 -6.44 18.89
C ILE A 137 17.10 -6.72 18.62
N LYS A 138 16.54 -7.65 19.39
CA LYS A 138 15.13 -8.08 19.25
C LYS A 138 14.17 -7.08 19.88
N ASP A 139 14.54 -6.49 21.01
CA ASP A 139 13.71 -5.49 21.67
C ASP A 139 13.72 -4.18 20.87
N VAL A 140 12.54 -3.71 20.48
CA VAL A 140 12.40 -2.56 19.57
C VAL A 140 12.80 -1.25 20.24
N GLU A 141 12.49 -1.07 21.53
CA GLU A 141 12.79 0.18 22.24
C GLU A 141 14.26 0.25 22.63
N GLU A 142 14.86 -0.86 23.03
CA GLU A 142 16.31 -0.96 23.23
C GLU A 142 17.06 -0.69 21.93
N ARG A 143 16.65 -1.32 20.83
CA ARG A 143 17.25 -1.07 19.51
C ARG A 143 17.11 0.39 19.09
N LYS A 144 15.94 0.99 19.30
CA LYS A 144 15.67 2.41 18.99
C LYS A 144 16.57 3.34 19.81
N ARG A 145 16.73 3.09 21.11
CA ARG A 145 17.64 3.84 21.98
C ARG A 145 19.09 3.72 21.51
N GLU A 146 19.55 2.49 21.27
CA GLU A 146 20.93 2.26 20.81
C GLU A 146 21.23 2.85 19.43
N LEU A 147 20.27 2.80 18.50
CA LEU A 147 20.40 3.42 17.18
C LEU A 147 20.50 4.95 17.26
N ARG A 148 19.75 5.60 18.17
CA ARG A 148 19.86 7.05 18.41
C ARG A 148 21.25 7.42 18.92
N GLU A 149 21.71 6.73 19.95
CA GLU A 149 23.04 6.96 20.52
C GLU A 149 24.17 6.69 19.50
N PHE A 150 24.03 5.65 18.67
CA PHE A 150 24.97 5.37 17.59
C PHE A 150 24.97 6.47 16.52
N LYS A 151 23.78 6.89 16.07
CA LYS A 151 23.61 7.95 15.07
C LYS A 151 24.28 9.25 15.51
N ASP A 152 24.15 9.61 16.78
CA ASP A 152 24.68 10.87 17.33
C ASP A 152 26.20 10.82 17.58
N SER A 153 26.79 9.62 17.69
CA SER A 153 28.21 9.42 18.00
C SER A 153 29.08 9.05 16.80
N THR A 154 28.49 8.54 15.71
CA THR A 154 29.25 8.15 14.51
C THR A 154 29.56 9.34 13.61
N VAL A 155 30.79 9.39 13.09
CA VAL A 155 31.24 10.35 12.06
C VAL A 155 31.13 9.79 10.65
N ASP A 156 30.95 8.47 10.51
CA ASP A 156 30.76 7.81 9.22
C ASP A 156 29.32 8.03 8.73
N GLN A 157 29.17 8.82 7.66
CA GLN A 157 27.89 9.15 7.05
C GLN A 157 27.16 7.93 6.47
N GLU A 158 27.88 6.92 6.00
CA GLU A 158 27.24 5.71 5.47
C GLU A 158 26.63 4.87 6.60
N ALA A 159 27.38 4.67 7.68
CA ALA A 159 26.88 4.00 8.88
C ALA A 159 25.74 4.80 9.53
N LYS A 160 25.85 6.14 9.57
CA LYS A 160 24.80 7.04 10.05
C LYS A 160 23.53 6.90 9.22
N GLY A 161 23.65 6.91 7.88
CA GLY A 161 22.54 6.70 6.96
C GLY A 161 21.83 5.36 7.17
N LYS A 162 22.58 4.26 7.33
CA LYS A 162 22.00 2.93 7.65
C LYS A 162 21.24 2.91 8.98
N ALA A 163 21.79 3.55 10.02
CA ALA A 163 21.12 3.68 11.31
C ALA A 163 19.83 4.50 11.20
N LEU A 164 19.88 5.63 10.50
CA LEU A 164 18.73 6.50 10.21
C LEU A 164 17.64 5.79 9.40
N THR A 165 17.99 5.04 8.35
CA THR A 165 17.01 4.25 7.56
C THR A 165 16.31 3.21 8.44
N THR A 166 17.05 2.59 9.38
CA THR A 166 16.47 1.64 10.33
C THR A 166 15.53 2.34 11.32
N LEU A 167 15.93 3.51 11.83
CA LEU A 167 15.08 4.34 12.69
C LEU A 167 13.82 4.80 11.95
N LEU A 168 13.94 5.21 10.69
CA LEU A 168 12.81 5.62 9.85
C LEU A 168 11.78 4.49 9.73
N SER A 169 12.24 3.26 9.49
CA SER A 169 11.37 2.07 9.45
C SER A 169 10.65 1.83 10.78
N ILE A 170 11.31 2.05 11.92
CA ILE A 170 10.70 1.95 13.25
C ILE A 170 9.63 3.03 13.43
N TYR A 171 9.94 4.29 13.10
CA TYR A 171 9.01 5.42 13.30
C TYR A 171 7.81 5.39 12.36
N VAL A 172 7.99 4.92 11.13
CA VAL A 172 6.88 4.65 10.19
C VAL A 172 5.93 3.62 10.79
N LYS A 173 6.45 2.53 11.37
CA LYS A 173 5.62 1.50 12.02
C LYS A 173 4.92 1.99 13.28
N SER A 174 5.57 2.87 14.05
CA SER A 174 4.97 3.48 15.24
C SER A 174 4.08 4.68 14.94
N LYS A 175 3.93 5.06 13.66
CA LYS A 175 3.12 6.21 13.20
C LYS A 175 3.51 7.54 13.86
N ASP A 176 4.80 7.73 14.18
CA ASP A 176 5.30 8.98 14.77
C ASP A 176 5.70 9.97 13.65
N GLY A 177 4.75 10.77 13.20
CA GLY A 177 4.94 11.69 12.07
C GLY A 177 6.06 12.71 12.26
N ILE A 178 6.25 13.21 13.50
CA ILE A 178 7.30 14.20 13.80
C ILE A 178 8.67 13.55 13.66
N LEU A 179 8.88 12.37 14.26
CA LEU A 179 10.16 11.69 14.17
C LEU A 179 10.44 11.18 12.75
N VAL A 180 9.41 10.79 11.98
CA VAL A 180 9.56 10.46 10.56
C VAL A 180 10.10 11.67 9.79
N MET A 181 9.47 12.84 9.91
CA MET A 181 9.95 14.06 9.21
C MET A 181 11.36 14.45 9.62
N GLN A 182 11.68 14.40 10.92
CA GLN A 182 13.02 14.69 11.42
C GLN A 182 14.06 13.72 10.86
N THR A 183 13.76 12.42 10.86
CA THR A 183 14.68 11.39 10.37
C THR A 183 14.91 11.52 8.86
N ILE A 184 13.90 11.87 8.07
CA ILE A 184 14.07 12.13 6.63
C ILE A 184 14.95 13.37 6.42
N ASN A 185 14.73 14.45 7.16
CA ASN A 185 15.56 15.65 7.07
C ASN A 185 17.04 15.35 7.39
N GLU A 186 17.28 14.61 8.48
CA GLU A 186 18.64 14.20 8.85
C GLU A 186 19.28 13.27 7.83
N LEU A 187 18.49 12.37 7.22
CA LEU A 187 18.97 11.54 6.11
C LEU A 187 19.44 12.41 4.95
N LEU A 188 18.62 13.36 4.52
CA LEU A 188 18.96 14.32 3.46
C LEU A 188 20.24 15.09 3.80
N ASP A 189 20.44 15.49 5.06
CA ASP A 189 21.67 16.18 5.51
C ASP A 189 22.92 15.29 5.43
N CYS A 190 22.79 13.98 5.66
CA CYS A 190 23.91 13.03 5.55
C CYS A 190 24.41 12.87 4.11
N PHE A 191 23.58 13.21 3.12
CA PHE A 191 23.87 12.99 1.71
C PHE A 191 24.51 14.20 1.00
N GLY A 192 24.41 15.43 1.53
CA GLY A 192 25.03 16.61 0.91
C GLY A 192 24.54 16.92 -0.53
N ASP A 193 25.15 17.93 -1.15
CA ASP A 193 24.66 18.56 -2.41
C ASP A 193 25.20 17.93 -3.73
N GLU A 194 26.02 16.87 -3.69
CA GLU A 194 26.68 16.36 -4.91
C GLU A 194 25.86 15.27 -5.64
N GLU A 195 25.67 15.47 -6.94
CA GLU A 195 25.00 14.59 -7.93
C GLU A 195 25.52 13.13 -7.95
N ALA A 196 26.65 12.84 -7.30
CA ALA A 196 27.23 11.49 -7.17
C ALA A 196 26.44 10.55 -6.23
N ASN A 197 25.43 11.04 -5.49
CA ASN A 197 24.71 10.25 -4.47
C ASN A 197 23.39 9.59 -4.93
N ALA A 198 23.03 9.65 -6.21
CA ALA A 198 21.84 8.99 -6.74
C ALA A 198 21.76 7.48 -6.39
N ALA A 199 22.90 6.78 -6.33
CA ALA A 199 22.98 5.37 -5.94
C ALA A 199 22.84 5.10 -4.42
N LYS A 200 23.16 6.08 -3.55
CA LYS A 200 22.97 5.96 -2.09
C LYS A 200 21.55 6.30 -1.65
N ASN A 201 20.84 7.04 -2.51
CA ASN A 201 19.50 7.52 -2.28
C ASN A 201 18.41 6.56 -2.78
N VAL A 202 18.75 5.45 -3.44
CA VAL A 202 17.79 4.52 -4.07
C VAL A 202 16.66 4.15 -3.11
N LEU A 203 16.97 3.77 -1.87
CA LEU A 203 15.94 3.41 -0.89
C LEU A 203 15.02 4.56 -0.50
N LEU A 204 15.54 5.79 -0.37
CA LEU A 204 14.70 6.95 -0.05
C LEU A 204 13.90 7.39 -1.28
N VAL A 205 14.58 7.57 -2.41
CA VAL A 205 14.04 8.05 -3.69
C VAL A 205 12.95 7.13 -4.22
N GLU A 206 13.20 5.81 -4.25
CA GLU A 206 12.20 4.83 -4.71
C GLU A 206 10.96 4.76 -3.80
N ASN A 207 11.05 5.27 -2.56
CA ASN A 207 9.98 5.17 -1.57
C ASN A 207 9.48 6.54 -1.07
N ILE A 208 9.80 7.65 -1.75
CA ILE A 208 9.35 9.00 -1.34
C ILE A 208 7.82 9.02 -1.21
N ASP A 209 7.11 8.55 -2.23
CA ASP A 209 5.65 8.55 -2.23
C ASP A 209 5.07 7.74 -1.07
N PHE A 210 5.69 6.60 -0.74
CA PHE A 210 5.30 5.78 0.40
C PHE A 210 5.45 6.54 1.73
N TYR A 211 6.60 7.18 1.96
CA TYR A 211 6.84 7.93 3.20
C TYR A 211 5.92 9.15 3.32
N LEU A 212 5.70 9.87 2.23
CA LEU A 212 4.76 10.98 2.19
C LEU A 212 3.32 10.52 2.42
N GLY A 213 2.94 9.34 1.90
CA GLY A 213 1.66 8.71 2.18
C GLY A 213 1.47 8.37 3.66
N VAL A 214 2.50 7.82 4.33
CA VAL A 214 2.46 7.58 5.77
C VAL A 214 2.30 8.88 6.55
N LEU A 215 3.05 9.93 6.18
CA LEU A 215 2.94 11.24 6.79
C LEU A 215 1.54 11.85 6.61
N TYR A 216 0.96 11.73 5.41
CA TYR A 216 -0.41 12.18 5.14
C TYR A 216 -1.43 11.53 6.09
N GLU A 217 -1.31 10.24 6.38
CA GLU A 217 -2.22 9.55 7.30
C GLU A 217 -2.16 10.08 8.74
N VAL A 218 -0.97 10.47 9.21
CA VAL A 218 -0.74 10.77 10.64
C VAL A 218 -0.72 12.26 10.96
N LEU A 219 -0.32 13.11 10.00
CA LEU A 219 -0.19 14.54 10.21
C LEU A 219 -1.54 15.24 10.20
N SER A 220 -1.61 16.31 10.98
CA SER A 220 -2.74 17.22 11.07
C SER A 220 -2.36 18.60 10.55
N SER A 221 -3.31 19.54 10.57
CA SER A 221 -3.07 20.91 10.10
C SER A 221 -2.03 21.66 10.94
N SER A 222 -1.77 21.28 12.19
CA SER A 222 -0.75 21.95 13.03
C SER A 222 0.68 21.68 12.55
N GLU A 223 0.93 20.57 11.85
CA GLU A 223 2.26 20.21 11.34
C GLU A 223 2.49 20.68 9.90
N ALA A 224 1.55 21.42 9.31
CA ALA A 224 1.56 21.79 7.88
C ALA A 224 2.84 22.53 7.46
N GLU A 225 3.37 23.41 8.29
CA GLU A 225 4.58 24.19 7.97
C GLU A 225 5.83 23.29 7.93
N ALA A 226 5.98 22.41 8.92
CA ALA A 226 7.07 21.46 8.97
C ALA A 226 7.02 20.49 7.77
N TYR A 227 5.81 20.05 7.41
CA TYR A 227 5.60 19.19 6.24
C TYR A 227 5.93 19.93 4.93
N ARG A 228 5.51 21.18 4.76
CA ARG A 228 5.85 21.99 3.57
C ARG A 228 7.35 22.17 3.41
N ASN A 229 8.06 22.44 4.51
CA ASN A 229 9.52 22.55 4.49
C ASN A 229 10.19 21.24 4.04
N LEU A 230 9.71 20.09 4.53
CA LEU A 230 10.18 18.78 4.09
C LEU A 230 9.93 18.54 2.59
N LEU A 231 8.71 18.84 2.11
CA LEU A 231 8.36 18.71 0.69
C LEU A 231 9.26 19.56 -0.20
N GLY A 232 9.59 20.79 0.21
CA GLY A 232 10.52 21.65 -0.50
C GLY A 232 11.89 20.99 -0.72
N ARG A 233 12.41 20.30 0.30
CA ARG A 233 13.70 19.57 0.20
C ARG A 233 13.60 18.31 -0.67
N LEU A 234 12.47 17.61 -0.62
CA LEU A 234 12.26 16.38 -1.40
C LEU A 234 11.95 16.65 -2.89
N SER A 235 11.52 17.87 -3.22
CA SER A 235 11.15 18.25 -4.60
C SER A 235 12.28 18.08 -5.62
N GLY A 236 13.54 18.18 -5.19
CA GLY A 236 14.71 17.94 -6.04
C GLY A 236 14.96 16.47 -6.35
N LEU A 237 14.33 15.54 -5.63
CA LEU A 237 14.49 14.09 -5.80
C LEU A 237 13.38 13.47 -6.64
N ASP A 238 12.13 13.78 -6.32
CA ASP A 238 10.95 13.33 -7.07
C ASP A 238 9.89 14.44 -7.05
N LYS A 239 9.94 15.29 -8.07
CA LYS A 239 9.04 16.44 -8.18
C LYS A 239 7.58 16.02 -8.31
N GLU A 240 7.31 14.95 -9.06
CA GLU A 240 5.94 14.53 -9.38
C GLU A 240 5.24 13.96 -8.14
N ALA A 241 5.90 13.04 -7.42
CA ALA A 241 5.34 12.47 -6.20
C ALA A 241 5.14 13.55 -5.11
N VAL A 242 6.12 14.45 -4.96
CA VAL A 242 6.05 15.55 -4.00
C VAL A 242 4.91 16.52 -4.33
N GLU A 243 4.78 16.93 -5.59
CA GLU A 243 3.69 17.81 -6.03
C GLU A 243 2.32 17.16 -5.79
N ARG A 244 2.17 15.90 -6.18
CA ARG A 244 0.92 15.15 -5.98
C ARG A 244 0.53 15.05 -4.50
N ARG A 245 1.50 14.77 -3.61
CA ARG A 245 1.29 14.67 -2.15
C ARG A 245 1.06 16.02 -1.49
N ALA A 246 1.71 17.08 -1.98
CA ALA A 246 1.46 18.44 -1.53
C ALA A 246 0.02 18.85 -1.80
N LEU A 247 -0.47 18.61 -3.04
CA LEU A 247 -1.85 18.89 -3.43
C LEU A 247 -2.85 18.07 -2.62
N GLN A 248 -2.59 16.77 -2.41
CA GLN A 248 -3.42 15.93 -1.54
C GLN A 248 -3.59 16.55 -0.15
N PHE A 249 -2.49 17.01 0.46
CA PHE A 249 -2.53 17.64 1.78
C PHE A 249 -3.29 18.97 1.79
N GLU A 250 -3.05 19.86 0.81
CA GLU A 250 -3.74 21.15 0.73
C GLU A 250 -5.26 20.98 0.52
N PHE A 251 -5.70 20.07 -0.35
CA PHE A 251 -7.12 19.86 -0.64
C PHE A 251 -7.89 19.18 0.49
N PHE A 252 -7.32 18.14 1.10
CA PHE A 252 -8.05 17.27 2.04
C PHE A 252 -7.74 17.55 3.51
N LYS A 253 -6.51 17.93 3.86
CA LYS A 253 -6.14 18.22 5.26
C LYS A 253 -6.33 19.70 5.62
N LEU A 254 -6.08 20.59 4.67
CA LEU A 254 -6.23 22.04 4.88
C LEU A 254 -7.53 22.60 4.30
N GLY A 255 -8.25 21.83 3.47
CA GLY A 255 -9.52 22.26 2.88
C GLY A 255 -9.40 23.41 1.87
N ARG A 256 -8.21 23.61 1.29
CA ARG A 256 -7.93 24.74 0.39
C ARG A 256 -8.13 24.31 -1.07
N ALA A 257 -8.71 25.20 -1.87
CA ALA A 257 -8.79 25.04 -3.32
C ALA A 257 -7.58 25.75 -3.95
N VAL A 258 -6.48 25.01 -4.15
CA VAL A 258 -5.24 25.55 -4.71
C VAL A 258 -5.28 25.42 -6.23
N GLU A 259 -4.96 26.51 -6.94
CA GLU A 259 -4.82 26.49 -8.40
C GLU A 259 -3.66 25.57 -8.81
N THR A 260 -3.90 24.70 -9.79
CA THR A 260 -2.93 23.68 -10.18
C THR A 260 -3.13 23.23 -11.62
N GLU A 261 -2.01 22.88 -12.26
CA GLU A 261 -1.98 22.25 -13.58
C GLU A 261 -2.06 20.72 -13.50
N HIS A 262 -1.92 20.12 -12.31
CA HIS A 262 -2.00 18.66 -12.16
C HIS A 262 -3.41 18.18 -12.54
N PRO A 263 -3.58 17.33 -13.56
CA PRO A 263 -4.90 17.07 -14.16
C PRO A 263 -5.96 16.62 -13.16
N LEU A 264 -5.59 15.69 -12.26
CA LEU A 264 -6.47 15.16 -11.23
C LEU A 264 -6.92 16.24 -10.22
N PHE A 265 -6.01 17.02 -9.64
CA PHE A 265 -6.37 18.03 -8.64
C PHE A 265 -6.99 19.28 -9.27
N ARG A 266 -6.72 19.54 -10.56
CA ARG A 266 -7.41 20.56 -11.33
C ARG A 266 -8.91 20.31 -11.40
N LEU A 267 -9.34 19.05 -11.44
CA LEU A 267 -10.77 18.69 -11.36
C LEU A 267 -11.41 19.26 -10.08
N LEU A 268 -10.78 19.05 -8.91
CA LEU A 268 -11.29 19.56 -7.64
C LEU A 268 -11.20 21.07 -7.54
N TYR A 269 -10.14 21.67 -8.09
CA TYR A 269 -10.03 23.12 -8.15
C TYR A 269 -11.21 23.73 -8.92
N ILE A 270 -11.49 23.21 -10.12
CA ILE A 270 -12.62 23.65 -10.95
C ILE A 270 -13.95 23.43 -10.21
N ASP A 271 -14.13 22.26 -9.62
CA ASP A 271 -15.37 21.93 -8.89
C ASP A 271 -15.64 22.90 -7.74
N ARG A 272 -14.62 23.25 -6.96
CA ARG A 272 -14.74 24.16 -5.80
C ARG A 272 -14.85 25.64 -6.19
N THR A 273 -14.40 26.05 -7.37
CA THR A 273 -14.29 27.48 -7.76
C THR A 273 -15.27 27.90 -8.85
N LEU A 274 -15.51 27.04 -9.82
CA LEU A 274 -16.39 27.29 -10.97
C LEU A 274 -17.71 26.51 -10.85
N GLY A 275 -17.69 25.36 -10.18
CA GLY A 275 -18.86 24.54 -9.92
C GLY A 275 -18.90 23.25 -10.74
N TYR A 276 -19.97 22.48 -10.51
CA TYR A 276 -20.11 21.12 -11.05
C TYR A 276 -20.18 21.04 -12.57
N LYS A 277 -20.80 22.03 -13.21
CA LYS A 277 -21.00 21.99 -14.67
C LYS A 277 -19.66 21.99 -15.40
N GLU A 278 -18.77 22.89 -15.00
CA GLU A 278 -17.43 23.05 -15.54
C GLU A 278 -16.55 21.86 -15.16
N SER A 279 -16.64 21.37 -13.91
CA SER A 279 -15.86 20.20 -13.46
C SER A 279 -16.32 18.91 -14.16
N GLY A 280 -17.62 18.77 -14.45
CA GLY A 280 -18.18 17.64 -15.20
C GLY A 280 -17.74 17.61 -16.66
N GLU A 281 -17.66 18.77 -17.33
CA GLU A 281 -17.07 18.86 -18.68
C GLU A 281 -15.58 18.49 -18.68
N TYR A 282 -14.84 18.99 -17.69
CA TYR A 282 -13.43 18.68 -17.54
C TYR A 282 -13.19 17.20 -17.22
N TYR A 283 -13.99 16.59 -16.33
CA TYR A 283 -13.92 15.17 -16.01
C TYR A 283 -14.06 14.29 -17.26
N LYS A 284 -15.03 14.60 -18.13
CA LYS A 284 -15.22 13.86 -19.39
C LYS A 284 -13.98 13.86 -20.29
N ALA A 285 -13.16 14.92 -20.22
CA ALA A 285 -11.94 15.02 -21.01
C ALA A 285 -10.78 14.19 -20.44
N ILE A 286 -10.76 13.91 -19.13
CA ILE A 286 -9.63 13.24 -18.46
C ILE A 286 -9.95 11.84 -17.93
N ARG A 287 -11.23 11.44 -17.88
CA ARG A 287 -11.69 10.24 -17.16
C ARG A 287 -11.01 8.93 -17.56
N ASP A 288 -10.54 8.83 -18.80
CA ASP A 288 -9.92 7.61 -19.35
C ASP A 288 -8.43 7.51 -18.98
N ASP A 289 -7.82 8.61 -18.52
CA ASP A 289 -6.40 8.70 -18.14
C ASP A 289 -6.18 8.65 -16.61
N ILE A 290 -7.26 8.61 -15.81
CA ILE A 290 -7.17 8.58 -14.35
C ILE A 290 -6.83 7.17 -13.87
N GLY A 291 -5.75 7.04 -13.10
CA GLY A 291 -5.36 5.78 -12.47
C GLY A 291 -6.27 5.33 -11.33
N GLU A 292 -5.99 4.17 -10.75
CA GLU A 292 -6.80 3.54 -9.69
C GLU A 292 -6.19 3.65 -8.28
N GLY A 293 -5.15 4.49 -8.12
CA GLY A 293 -4.44 4.64 -6.86
C GLY A 293 -5.28 5.31 -5.76
N LYS A 294 -4.75 5.32 -4.53
CA LYS A 294 -5.46 5.86 -3.36
C LYS A 294 -5.75 7.37 -3.48
N ILE A 295 -4.83 8.14 -4.07
CA ILE A 295 -5.01 9.59 -4.25
C ILE A 295 -6.11 9.84 -5.28
N GLU A 296 -6.08 9.09 -6.37
CA GLU A 296 -7.08 9.12 -7.42
C GLU A 296 -8.46 8.80 -6.86
N GLN A 297 -8.59 7.75 -6.05
CA GLN A 297 -9.85 7.40 -5.39
C GLN A 297 -10.33 8.46 -4.39
N GLU A 298 -9.44 9.14 -3.66
CA GLU A 298 -9.83 10.21 -2.75
C GLU A 298 -10.38 11.43 -3.51
N VAL A 299 -9.72 11.82 -4.60
CA VAL A 299 -10.17 12.91 -5.49
C VAL A 299 -11.47 12.56 -6.19
N LEU A 300 -11.55 11.37 -6.78
CA LEU A 300 -12.76 10.86 -7.41
C LEU A 300 -13.89 10.74 -6.38
N GLY A 301 -13.61 10.34 -5.15
CA GLY A 301 -14.58 10.29 -4.07
C GLY A 301 -15.22 11.64 -3.80
N GLU A 302 -14.44 12.72 -3.70
CA GLU A 302 -14.99 14.07 -3.50
C GLU A 302 -15.80 14.55 -4.72
N PHE A 303 -15.27 14.35 -5.92
CA PHE A 303 -15.96 14.73 -7.16
C PHE A 303 -17.26 13.94 -7.39
N GLY A 304 -17.27 12.64 -7.11
CA GLY A 304 -18.46 11.79 -7.21
C GLY A 304 -19.55 12.18 -6.22
N MET A 305 -19.16 12.66 -5.03
CA MET A 305 -20.09 13.26 -4.06
C MET A 305 -20.60 14.62 -4.52
N SER A 306 -19.80 15.42 -5.23
CA SER A 306 -20.26 16.65 -5.89
C SER A 306 -21.30 16.36 -6.96
N SER A 307 -20.98 15.42 -7.87
CA SER A 307 -21.90 14.94 -8.91
C SER A 307 -23.25 14.49 -8.32
N PHE A 308 -23.21 13.80 -7.17
CA PHE A 308 -24.43 13.40 -6.45
C PHE A 308 -25.26 14.60 -5.99
N ARG A 309 -24.64 15.62 -5.38
CA ARG A 309 -25.31 16.83 -4.88
C ARG A 309 -25.92 17.66 -6.00
N ASP A 310 -25.27 17.69 -7.16
CA ASP A 310 -25.74 18.39 -8.36
C ASP A 310 -26.75 17.59 -9.19
N GLY A 311 -27.05 16.34 -8.80
CA GLY A 311 -28.07 15.51 -9.43
C GLY A 311 -27.61 14.73 -10.67
N ASP A 312 -26.32 14.74 -11.02
CA ASP A 312 -25.76 13.82 -12.00
C ASP A 312 -25.46 12.46 -11.35
N PHE A 313 -26.52 11.68 -11.20
CA PHE A 313 -26.48 10.37 -10.56
C PHE A 313 -25.70 9.33 -11.36
N GLU A 314 -25.64 9.45 -12.69
CA GLU A 314 -24.91 8.51 -13.55
C GLU A 314 -23.41 8.68 -13.38
N THR A 315 -22.92 9.92 -13.49
CA THR A 315 -21.51 10.24 -13.22
C THR A 315 -21.15 9.92 -11.78
N SER A 316 -22.03 10.25 -10.82
CA SER A 316 -21.79 9.92 -9.41
C SER A 316 -21.62 8.42 -9.19
N PHE A 317 -22.50 7.58 -9.75
CA PHE A 317 -22.38 6.13 -9.65
C PHE A 317 -21.10 5.60 -10.32
N GLU A 318 -20.81 6.05 -11.55
CA GLU A 318 -19.60 5.64 -12.28
C GLU A 318 -18.33 5.90 -11.46
N VAL A 319 -18.22 7.11 -10.89
CA VAL A 319 -17.06 7.56 -10.14
C VAL A 319 -16.96 6.87 -8.78
N LEU A 320 -18.05 6.85 -8.01
CA LEU A 320 -18.03 6.28 -6.66
C LEU A 320 -17.86 4.76 -6.69
N SER A 321 -18.35 4.06 -7.72
CA SER A 321 -18.09 2.62 -7.89
C SER A 321 -16.61 2.27 -8.01
N LYS A 322 -15.75 3.22 -8.43
CA LYS A 322 -14.28 3.03 -8.52
C LYS A 322 -13.57 3.22 -7.16
N CYS A 323 -14.26 3.77 -6.16
CA CYS A 323 -13.70 4.10 -4.84
C CYS A 323 -13.76 2.90 -3.86
N LEU A 324 -12.90 1.90 -4.08
CA LEU A 324 -12.92 0.64 -3.31
C LEU A 324 -12.19 0.74 -1.97
N GLU A 325 -11.02 1.37 -1.95
CA GLU A 325 -10.13 1.46 -0.77
C GLU A 325 -10.38 2.74 0.04
N VAL A 326 -10.60 3.85 -0.65
CA VAL A 326 -10.82 5.16 -0.03
C VAL A 326 -12.26 5.58 -0.26
N LYS A 327 -13.09 5.49 0.78
CA LYS A 327 -14.52 5.81 0.70
C LYS A 327 -14.80 7.17 1.34
N PRO A 328 -15.42 8.12 0.62
CA PRO A 328 -15.82 9.39 1.20
C PRO A 328 -16.87 9.21 2.30
N SER A 329 -17.11 10.26 3.08
CA SER A 329 -18.16 10.27 4.08
C SER A 329 -19.52 9.99 3.44
N ASN A 330 -20.37 9.21 4.13
CA ASN A 330 -21.69 8.78 3.65
C ASN A 330 -21.71 7.97 2.33
N HIS A 331 -20.55 7.55 1.81
CA HIS A 331 -20.43 6.79 0.57
C HIS A 331 -21.41 5.60 0.51
N ALA A 332 -21.51 4.80 1.57
CA ALA A 332 -22.39 3.63 1.59
C ALA A 332 -23.87 4.01 1.43
N VAL A 333 -24.32 5.09 2.08
CA VAL A 333 -25.71 5.56 1.98
C VAL A 333 -25.96 6.12 0.58
N VAL A 334 -25.03 6.91 0.03
CA VAL A 334 -25.13 7.46 -1.32
C VAL A 334 -25.18 6.35 -2.38
N MET A 335 -24.31 5.34 -2.29
CA MET A 335 -24.33 4.20 -3.22
C MET A 335 -25.66 3.44 -3.18
N LYS A 336 -26.25 3.26 -1.99
CA LYS A 336 -27.58 2.64 -1.84
C LYS A 336 -28.67 3.54 -2.42
N LEU A 337 -28.58 4.85 -2.22
CA LEU A 337 -29.53 5.80 -2.77
C LEU A 337 -29.45 5.87 -4.30
N LEU A 338 -28.25 5.79 -4.88
CA LEU A 338 -28.05 5.64 -6.32
C LEU A 338 -28.70 4.37 -6.86
N CYS A 339 -28.76 3.28 -6.08
CA CYS A 339 -29.54 2.09 -6.46
C CYS A 339 -31.05 2.37 -6.52
N VAL A 340 -31.57 3.28 -5.70
CA VAL A 340 -32.97 3.72 -5.77
C VAL A 340 -33.21 4.66 -6.94
N VAL A 341 -32.30 5.61 -7.16
CA VAL A 341 -32.45 6.65 -8.19
C VAL A 341 -32.27 6.07 -9.59
N LEU A 342 -31.18 5.34 -9.82
CA LEU A 342 -30.87 4.76 -11.14
C LEU A 342 -31.61 3.46 -11.41
N ASN A 343 -31.88 2.67 -10.36
CA ASN A 343 -32.70 1.46 -10.37
C ASN A 343 -32.44 0.55 -11.59
N ASP A 344 -33.38 0.49 -12.55
CA ASP A 344 -33.28 -0.37 -13.73
C ASP A 344 -32.05 -0.06 -14.60
N ARG A 345 -31.53 1.17 -14.59
CA ARG A 345 -30.33 1.56 -15.36
C ARG A 345 -29.06 0.85 -14.91
N ILE A 346 -28.98 0.48 -13.63
CA ILE A 346 -27.82 -0.21 -13.05
C ILE A 346 -28.15 -1.65 -12.63
N ARG A 347 -29.30 -2.18 -13.08
CA ARG A 347 -29.74 -3.53 -12.76
C ARG A 347 -28.69 -4.54 -13.25
N GLY A 348 -28.32 -5.47 -12.36
CA GLY A 348 -27.35 -6.53 -12.66
C GLY A 348 -25.90 -6.20 -12.24
N THR A 349 -25.59 -4.94 -11.94
CA THR A 349 -24.32 -4.57 -11.30
C THR A 349 -24.14 -5.30 -9.96
N SER A 350 -22.89 -5.48 -9.51
CA SER A 350 -22.59 -6.05 -8.19
C SER A 350 -23.23 -5.23 -7.08
N THR A 351 -23.09 -3.90 -7.13
CA THR A 351 -23.67 -2.97 -6.15
C THR A 351 -25.20 -3.10 -6.06
N HIS A 352 -25.90 -3.13 -7.20
CA HIS A 352 -27.35 -3.27 -7.18
C HIS A 352 -27.80 -4.64 -6.64
N ARG A 353 -27.05 -5.72 -6.94
CA ARG A 353 -27.33 -7.06 -6.37
C ARG A 353 -27.14 -7.08 -4.86
N GLU A 354 -26.05 -6.52 -4.37
CA GLU A 354 -25.77 -6.39 -2.93
C GLU A 354 -26.86 -5.56 -2.23
N PHE A 355 -27.25 -4.42 -2.81
CA PHE A 355 -28.35 -3.60 -2.32
C PHE A 355 -29.67 -4.38 -2.18
N LEU A 356 -30.02 -5.22 -3.16
CA LEU A 356 -31.24 -6.04 -3.09
C LEU A 356 -31.17 -7.13 -2.02
N GLU A 357 -30.01 -7.75 -1.82
CA GLU A 357 -29.82 -8.72 -0.74
C GLU A 357 -29.97 -8.04 0.63
N ASP A 358 -29.32 -6.89 0.80
CA ASP A 358 -29.44 -6.05 1.99
C ASP A 358 -30.88 -5.62 2.25
N PHE A 359 -31.61 -5.22 1.20
CA PHE A 359 -33.01 -4.78 1.27
C PHE A 359 -33.94 -5.87 1.80
N LYS A 360 -33.64 -7.17 1.64
CA LYS A 360 -34.46 -8.25 2.21
C LYS A 360 -34.62 -8.14 3.73
N SER A 361 -33.61 -7.58 4.42
CA SER A 361 -33.68 -7.32 5.86
C SER A 361 -34.73 -6.27 6.24
N PHE A 362 -35.05 -5.33 5.34
CA PHE A 362 -36.07 -4.31 5.52
C PHE A 362 -37.48 -4.89 5.65
N GLY A 363 -37.73 -6.09 5.12
CA GLY A 363 -39.01 -6.79 5.29
C GLY A 363 -39.42 -7.04 6.75
N ARG A 364 -38.50 -6.86 7.71
CA ARG A 364 -38.80 -6.87 9.15
C ARG A 364 -39.50 -5.59 9.63
N ASN A 365 -39.38 -4.48 8.91
CA ASN A 365 -40.12 -3.23 9.15
C ASN A 365 -41.50 -3.28 8.45
N ARG A 366 -42.41 -4.09 8.99
CA ARG A 366 -43.75 -4.31 8.41
C ARG A 366 -44.58 -3.05 8.22
N LEU A 367 -44.31 -2.02 9.02
CA LEU A 367 -45.10 -0.78 9.04
C LEU A 367 -44.52 0.32 8.15
N CYS A 368 -43.33 0.12 7.58
CA CYS A 368 -42.66 1.11 6.72
C CYS A 368 -42.55 2.50 7.37
N LEU A 369 -42.40 2.54 8.69
CA LEU A 369 -42.37 3.79 9.45
C LEU A 369 -41.07 4.55 9.19
N PRO A 370 -41.11 5.90 9.24
CA PRO A 370 -39.91 6.72 9.19
C PRO A 370 -38.88 6.30 10.25
N SER A 371 -37.61 6.30 9.88
CA SER A 371 -36.46 5.99 10.73
C SER A 371 -35.50 7.18 10.78
N GLY A 372 -34.75 7.29 11.88
CA GLY A 372 -33.59 8.19 11.97
C GLY A 372 -32.33 7.63 11.29
N ASP A 373 -32.34 6.36 10.90
CA ASP A 373 -31.25 5.71 10.17
C ASP A 373 -31.39 5.97 8.67
N GLY A 374 -30.39 6.64 8.09
CA GLY A 374 -30.37 6.97 6.66
C GLY A 374 -30.44 5.75 5.75
N THR A 375 -29.86 4.61 6.13
CA THR A 375 -29.94 3.37 5.34
C THR A 375 -31.37 2.83 5.29
N PHE A 376 -32.09 2.87 6.41
CA PHE A 376 -33.49 2.46 6.46
C PHE A 376 -34.39 3.40 5.66
N GLU A 377 -34.12 4.70 5.67
CA GLU A 377 -34.84 5.66 4.83
C GLU A 377 -34.62 5.38 3.34
N VAL A 378 -33.39 5.01 2.92
CA VAL A 378 -33.13 4.59 1.53
C VAL A 378 -33.96 3.35 1.15
N TYR A 379 -34.02 2.33 2.01
CA TYR A 379 -34.87 1.16 1.75
C TYR A 379 -36.35 1.50 1.70
N ARG A 380 -36.79 2.42 2.58
CA ARG A 380 -38.16 2.94 2.58
C ARG A 380 -38.46 3.67 1.27
N ALA A 381 -37.55 4.49 0.75
CA ALA A 381 -37.68 5.14 -0.56
C ALA A 381 -37.80 4.11 -1.68
N PHE A 382 -36.96 3.06 -1.68
CA PHE A 382 -37.05 1.97 -2.64
C PHE A 382 -38.39 1.25 -2.58
N TYR A 383 -38.89 0.95 -1.39
CA TYR A 383 -40.21 0.34 -1.21
C TYR A 383 -41.33 1.21 -1.77
N LEU A 384 -41.37 2.51 -1.40
CA LEU A 384 -42.39 3.46 -1.85
C LEU A 384 -42.39 3.64 -3.37
N LEU A 385 -41.19 3.73 -3.97
CA LEU A 385 -41.03 3.78 -5.43
C LEU A 385 -41.65 2.55 -6.11
N ASN A 386 -41.42 1.35 -5.57
CA ASN A 386 -41.99 0.11 -6.08
C ASN A 386 -43.50 -0.02 -5.86
N MET A 387 -44.05 0.73 -4.91
CA MET A 387 -45.49 0.89 -4.69
C MET A 387 -46.11 2.02 -5.53
N LEU A 388 -45.33 2.65 -6.41
CA LEU A 388 -45.71 3.80 -7.23
C LEU A 388 -46.10 5.04 -6.41
N ASP A 389 -45.64 5.12 -5.16
CA ASP A 389 -45.73 6.34 -4.35
C ASP A 389 -44.56 7.27 -4.67
N GLN A 390 -44.69 7.96 -5.80
CA GLN A 390 -43.72 8.94 -6.30
C GLN A 390 -43.38 9.98 -5.23
N ARG A 391 -44.41 10.56 -4.61
CA ARG A 391 -44.25 11.67 -3.67
C ARG A 391 -43.52 11.21 -2.41
N GLY A 392 -43.92 10.08 -1.84
CA GLY A 392 -43.28 9.54 -0.64
C GLY A 392 -41.83 9.14 -0.88
N ALA A 393 -41.52 8.53 -2.02
CA ALA A 393 -40.15 8.18 -2.38
C ALA A 393 -39.31 9.44 -2.64
N GLY A 394 -39.83 10.39 -3.42
CA GLY A 394 -39.14 11.63 -3.77
C GLY A 394 -38.88 12.55 -2.57
N GLU A 395 -39.82 12.65 -1.62
CA GLU A 395 -39.62 13.37 -0.36
C GLU A 395 -38.45 12.83 0.46
N ILE A 396 -38.18 11.51 0.40
CA ILE A 396 -37.02 10.93 1.08
C ILE A 396 -35.74 11.23 0.30
N VAL A 397 -35.72 11.02 -1.01
CA VAL A 397 -34.53 11.29 -1.85
C VAL A 397 -34.11 12.75 -1.74
N ARG A 398 -35.06 13.69 -1.72
CA ARG A 398 -34.79 15.14 -1.57
C ARG A 398 -34.12 15.52 -0.25
N ARG A 399 -34.24 14.71 0.80
CA ARG A 399 -33.50 14.93 2.07
C ARG A 399 -32.01 14.66 1.94
N PHE A 400 -31.62 13.87 0.94
CA PHE A 400 -30.22 13.54 0.67
C PHE A 400 -29.64 14.34 -0.49
N CYS A 401 -30.46 14.76 -1.46
CA CYS A 401 -30.05 15.58 -2.60
C CYS A 401 -31.11 16.66 -2.89
N GLU A 402 -30.78 17.92 -2.60
CA GLU A 402 -31.70 19.05 -2.77
C GLU A 402 -32.04 19.32 -4.24
N ASN A 403 -31.08 19.07 -5.14
CA ASN A 403 -31.23 19.28 -6.59
C ASN A 403 -31.95 18.14 -7.31
N PHE A 404 -32.59 17.22 -6.58
CA PHE A 404 -33.28 16.07 -7.16
C PHE A 404 -34.58 16.46 -7.89
N GLU A 405 -34.62 16.19 -9.20
CA GLU A 405 -35.79 16.40 -10.05
C GLU A 405 -36.76 15.20 -10.03
N GLU A 406 -37.67 15.18 -9.05
CA GLU A 406 -38.61 14.07 -8.84
C GLU A 406 -39.54 13.77 -10.03
N SER A 407 -40.00 14.79 -10.74
CA SER A 407 -40.93 14.63 -11.87
C SER A 407 -40.28 13.95 -13.06
N THR A 408 -39.05 14.35 -13.40
CA THR A 408 -38.24 13.76 -14.46
C THR A 408 -37.87 12.32 -14.10
N TRP A 409 -37.37 12.10 -12.89
CA TRP A 409 -36.96 10.79 -12.40
C TRP A 409 -38.07 9.74 -12.42
N PHE A 410 -39.26 10.05 -11.88
CA PHE A 410 -40.33 9.06 -11.80
C PHE A 410 -40.88 8.69 -13.17
N LYS A 411 -40.95 9.66 -14.08
CA LYS A 411 -41.34 9.41 -15.48
C LYS A 411 -40.39 8.38 -16.12
N ASP A 412 -39.08 8.59 -15.97
CA ASP A 412 -38.07 7.68 -16.51
C ASP A 412 -38.17 6.27 -15.90
N PHE A 413 -38.44 6.17 -14.60
CA PHE A 413 -38.64 4.90 -13.90
C PHE A 413 -39.88 4.14 -14.39
N VAL A 414 -41.00 4.83 -14.63
CA VAL A 414 -42.21 4.18 -15.15
C VAL A 414 -41.99 3.72 -16.60
N GLU A 415 -41.33 4.54 -17.42
CA GLU A 415 -41.02 4.19 -18.80
C GLU A 415 -40.09 2.98 -18.92
N SER A 416 -39.08 2.83 -18.04
CA SER A 416 -38.18 1.68 -18.06
C SER A 416 -38.90 0.36 -17.80
N ARG A 417 -39.94 0.37 -16.94
CA ARG A 417 -40.75 -0.81 -16.61
C ARG A 417 -41.81 -1.18 -17.63
N ILE A 418 -42.22 -0.23 -18.46
CA ILE A 418 -43.16 -0.50 -19.56
C ILE A 418 -42.41 -1.09 -20.77
N LYS A 419 -41.14 -0.68 -20.96
CA LYS A 419 -40.31 -1.06 -22.11
C LYS A 419 -39.51 -2.36 -21.90
N GLY A 420 -39.24 -2.75 -20.65
CA GLY A 420 -38.57 -4.01 -20.29
C GLY A 420 -39.54 -5.06 -19.78
#